data_AF-A0A939W946-F1
#
_entry.id   AF-A0A939W946-F1
#
_cell.length_a   1.000
_cell.length_b   1.000
_cell.length_c   1.000
_cell.angle_alpha   90.00
_cell.angle_beta   90.00
_cell.angle_gamma   90.00
#
_symmetry.space_group_name_H-M   'P 1'
#
loop_
_entity.id
_entity.type
_entity.pdbx_description
1 polymer ?
#
loop_
_entity_poly.entity_id
_entity_poly.type
_entity_poly.pdbx_seq_one_letter_code
_entity_poly.pdbx_strand_id
1 'polypeptide(L)'
;MSMPTPDFWWSAVTGPQAFAKAVASVLLEGRMALAAVPDDLPWRQSMRSEILARIREGSASSGTYIETVDAQEDCPDPAAIGTFLLERFGSRQVAGSWRPRSGKSIQRYLADNRVLAGKILWIKGIAPGQAPAWTAFCRGFGRPAPETTGLFVVECAESVPDDARSCFAVVDFASYVSGFDVQMLAALGLARQERPLP
;
A
#
# COMPACT_ATOMS: atom_id res chain seq x y z
N MET A 1 30.92 8.73 4.42
CA MET A 1 30.09 8.15 3.36
C MET A 1 28.77 8.89 3.32
N SER A 2 28.50 9.69 2.29
CA SER A 2 27.13 10.19 2.09
C SER A 2 26.36 9.07 1.40
N MET A 3 25.48 8.39 2.14
CA MET A 3 24.59 7.36 1.59
C MET A 3 23.71 8.03 0.52
N PRO A 4 23.45 7.38 -0.64
CA PRO A 4 22.44 7.86 -1.56
C PRO A 4 21.14 8.09 -0.80
N THR A 5 20.49 9.23 -1.03
CA THR A 5 19.30 9.59 -0.26
C THR A 5 18.21 8.54 -0.48
N PRO A 6 17.37 8.26 0.53
CA PRO A 6 16.25 7.33 0.42
C PRO A 6 15.39 7.53 -0.84
N ASP A 7 15.22 8.79 -1.26
CA ASP A 7 14.43 9.16 -2.43
C ASP A 7 15.12 8.84 -3.75
N PHE A 8 16.45 8.79 -3.78
CA PHE A 8 17.22 8.48 -4.99
C PHE A 8 17.00 7.03 -5.44
N TRP A 9 16.91 6.10 -4.50
CA TRP A 9 16.67 4.68 -4.82
C TRP A 9 15.37 4.47 -5.60
N TRP A 10 14.27 5.06 -5.11
CA TRP A 10 12.95 4.86 -5.71
C TRP A 10 12.70 5.71 -6.96
N SER A 11 13.42 6.84 -7.12
CA SER A 11 13.23 7.75 -8.26
C SER A 11 14.23 7.54 -9.41
N ALA A 12 15.44 7.04 -9.15
CA ALA A 12 16.53 7.02 -10.13
C ALA A 12 17.04 5.62 -10.50
N VAL A 13 16.83 4.59 -9.66
CA VAL A 13 17.27 3.22 -9.97
C VAL A 13 16.14 2.49 -10.70
N THR A 14 16.46 1.90 -11.85
CA THR A 14 15.46 1.35 -12.79
C THR A 14 14.55 0.30 -12.17
N GLY A 15 15.07 -0.73 -11.49
CA GLY A 15 14.24 -1.77 -10.86
C GLY A 15 13.26 -1.22 -9.82
N PRO A 16 13.73 -0.52 -8.77
CA PRO A 16 12.87 0.06 -7.74
C PRO A 16 11.85 1.06 -8.29
N GLN A 17 12.26 1.88 -9.26
CA GLN A 17 11.36 2.81 -9.95
C GLN A 17 10.26 2.05 -10.72
N ALA A 18 10.62 0.95 -11.39
CA ALA A 18 9.66 0.10 -12.10
C ALA A 18 8.68 -0.57 -11.14
N PHE A 19 9.15 -1.05 -9.98
CA PHE A 19 8.28 -1.57 -8.92
C PHE A 19 7.28 -0.50 -8.43
N ALA A 20 7.76 0.69 -8.06
CA ALA A 20 6.91 1.78 -7.60
C ALA A 20 5.87 2.18 -8.66
N LYS A 21 6.30 2.23 -9.93
CA LYS A 21 5.40 2.49 -11.06
C LYS A 21 4.35 1.40 -11.21
N ALA A 22 4.72 0.12 -11.09
CA ALA A 22 3.77 -0.98 -11.20
C ALA A 22 2.69 -0.93 -10.12
N VAL A 23 3.06 -0.67 -8.85
CA VAL A 23 2.08 -0.49 -7.77
C VAL A 23 1.16 0.71 -8.05
N ALA A 24 1.73 1.85 -8.47
CA ALA A 24 0.94 3.04 -8.80
C ALA A 24 -0.03 2.80 -9.96
N SER A 25 0.39 2.09 -11.00
CA SER A 25 -0.47 1.74 -12.15
C SER A 25 -1.67 0.88 -11.74
N VAL A 26 -1.46 -0.14 -10.89
CA VAL A 26 -2.54 -0.96 -10.34
C VAL A 26 -3.59 -0.10 -9.63
N LEU A 27 -3.13 0.84 -8.80
CA LEU A 27 -4.01 1.71 -8.03
C LEU A 27 -4.76 2.72 -8.91
N LEU A 28 -4.10 3.29 -9.92
CA LEU A 28 -4.72 4.20 -10.90
C LEU A 28 -5.81 3.51 -11.74
N GLU A 29 -5.69 2.20 -11.97
CA GLU A 29 -6.73 1.38 -12.62
C GLU A 29 -7.92 1.06 -11.70
N GLY A 30 -7.90 1.52 -10.45
CA GLY A 30 -8.91 1.23 -9.44
C GLY A 30 -8.87 -0.22 -8.94
N ARG A 31 -7.69 -0.86 -9.00
CA ARG A 31 -7.47 -2.21 -8.48
C ARG A 31 -6.72 -2.17 -7.15
N MET A 32 -6.86 -3.22 -6.35
CA MET A 32 -6.08 -3.38 -5.12
C MET A 32 -4.75 -4.04 -5.45
N ALA A 33 -3.69 -3.68 -4.71
CA ALA A 33 -2.36 -4.22 -4.90
C ALA A 33 -1.96 -5.15 -3.75
N LEU A 34 -1.33 -6.26 -4.08
CA LEU A 34 -0.58 -7.05 -3.11
C LEU A 34 0.90 -6.83 -3.44
N ALA A 35 1.58 -6.08 -2.58
CA ALA A 35 2.99 -5.73 -2.73
C ALA A 35 3.82 -6.79 -2.00
N ALA A 36 4.40 -7.72 -2.75
CA ALA A 36 5.33 -8.69 -2.21
C ALA A 36 6.71 -8.03 -2.12
N VAL A 37 7.18 -7.77 -0.89
CA VAL A 37 8.42 -7.06 -0.60
C VAL A 37 9.18 -7.77 0.51
N PRO A 38 10.52 -7.82 0.47
CA PRO A 38 11.29 -8.49 1.52
C PRO A 38 11.17 -7.75 2.86
N ASP A 39 11.29 -8.45 3.99
CA ASP A 39 11.14 -7.86 5.35
C ASP A 39 12.20 -6.80 5.67
N ASP A 40 13.39 -6.92 5.10
CA ASP A 40 14.51 -6.02 5.29
C ASP A 40 14.55 -4.86 4.27
N LEU A 41 13.47 -4.66 3.49
CA LEU A 41 13.41 -3.60 2.48
C LEU A 41 13.72 -2.22 3.09
N PRO A 42 14.79 -1.54 2.65
CA PRO A 42 15.12 -0.21 3.15
C PRO A 42 14.15 0.85 2.61
N TRP A 43 14.05 1.97 3.32
CA TRP A 43 13.39 3.19 2.85
C TRP A 43 11.92 3.02 2.41
N ARG A 44 11.18 2.15 3.11
CA ARG A 44 9.73 1.93 2.87
C ARG A 44 8.91 3.22 2.85
N GLN A 45 9.27 4.21 3.67
CA GLN A 45 8.56 5.49 3.66
C GLN A 45 8.76 6.24 2.33
N SER A 46 9.99 6.33 1.83
CA SER A 46 10.28 6.94 0.53
C SER A 46 9.61 6.17 -0.61
N MET A 47 9.54 4.84 -0.52
CA MET A 47 8.78 4.02 -1.49
C MET A 47 7.33 4.46 -1.59
N ARG A 48 6.64 4.59 -0.44
CA ARG A 48 5.23 4.98 -0.39
C ARG A 48 5.05 6.41 -0.88
N SER A 49 5.94 7.33 -0.51
CA SER A 49 5.94 8.71 -1.03
C SER A 49 6.06 8.76 -2.55
N GLU A 50 6.96 7.96 -3.12
CA GLU A 50 7.22 7.91 -4.56
C GLU A 50 6.05 7.29 -5.36
N ILE A 51 5.38 6.30 -4.78
CA ILE A 51 4.13 5.75 -5.30
C ILE A 51 3.01 6.80 -5.24
N LEU A 52 2.88 7.51 -4.11
CA LEU A 52 1.87 8.55 -3.94
C LEU A 52 2.08 9.72 -4.93
N ALA A 53 3.33 10.13 -5.16
CA ALA A 53 3.65 11.17 -6.13
C ALA A 53 3.15 10.78 -7.53
N ARG A 54 3.42 9.55 -7.98
CA ARG A 54 2.90 9.02 -9.27
C ARG A 54 1.39 8.99 -9.35
N ILE A 55 0.73 8.59 -8.27
CA ILE A 55 -0.74 8.55 -8.25
C ILE A 55 -1.30 9.97 -8.37
N ARG A 56 -0.70 10.97 -7.71
CA ARG A 56 -1.11 12.37 -7.81
C ARG A 56 -0.85 12.96 -9.20
N GLU A 57 0.22 12.57 -9.87
CA GLU A 57 0.50 12.96 -11.25
C GLU A 57 -0.47 12.31 -12.24
N GLY A 58 -0.84 11.06 -12.00
CA GLY A 58 -1.71 10.27 -12.88
C GLY A 58 -3.21 10.39 -12.62
N SER A 59 -3.64 11.07 -11.55
CA SER A 59 -5.05 11.25 -11.20
C SER A 59 -5.45 12.72 -11.17
N ALA A 60 -6.68 13.02 -11.59
CA ALA A 60 -7.26 14.37 -11.47
C ALA A 60 -7.60 14.74 -10.02
N SER A 61 -7.56 13.77 -9.10
CA SER A 61 -8.03 13.91 -7.72
C SER A 61 -6.87 14.20 -6.76
N SER A 62 -6.61 15.48 -6.50
CA SER A 62 -5.51 15.97 -5.63
C SER A 62 -5.63 15.55 -4.16
N GLY A 63 -6.78 15.00 -3.74
CA GLY A 63 -7.06 14.64 -2.34
C GLY A 63 -6.56 13.28 -1.89
N THR A 64 -5.98 12.47 -2.78
CA THR A 64 -5.56 11.10 -2.43
C THR A 64 -4.29 11.11 -1.55
N TYR A 65 -4.28 10.28 -0.51
CA TYR A 65 -3.11 10.07 0.35
C TYR A 65 -3.00 8.61 0.81
N ILE A 66 -1.78 8.21 1.20
CA ILE A 66 -1.50 6.89 1.77
C ILE A 66 -1.59 6.98 3.28
N GLU A 67 -2.33 6.05 3.88
CA GLU A 67 -2.45 5.89 5.33
C GLU A 67 -2.00 4.48 5.70
N THR A 68 -1.04 4.37 6.61
CA THR A 68 -0.49 3.07 7.00
C THR A 68 -1.26 2.46 8.17
N VAL A 69 -1.55 1.17 8.07
CA VAL A 69 -2.09 0.35 9.16
C VAL A 69 -1.11 -0.78 9.41
N ASP A 70 -0.64 -0.90 10.65
CA ASP A 70 0.11 -2.08 11.06
C ASP A 70 -0.85 -3.19 11.48
N ALA A 71 -0.90 -4.28 10.73
CA ALA A 71 -1.84 -5.37 10.98
C ALA A 71 -1.60 -6.05 12.33
N GLN A 72 -0.35 -6.15 12.79
CA GLN A 72 -0.04 -6.81 14.04
C GLN A 72 -0.20 -5.86 15.24
N GLU A 73 0.23 -4.60 15.11
CA GLU A 73 0.16 -3.64 16.21
C GLU A 73 -1.21 -2.98 16.34
N ASP A 74 -1.83 -2.57 15.22
CA ASP A 74 -3.08 -1.80 15.25
C ASP A 74 -4.33 -2.71 15.27
N CYS A 75 -4.28 -3.88 14.61
CA CYS A 75 -5.44 -4.76 14.44
C CYS A 75 -5.08 -6.25 14.52
N PRO A 76 -4.58 -6.74 15.69
CA PRO A 76 -4.13 -8.12 15.84
C PRO A 76 -5.24 -9.14 15.62
N ASP A 77 -6.49 -8.82 15.97
CA ASP A 77 -7.67 -9.67 15.77
C ASP A 77 -8.23 -9.51 14.35
N PRO A 78 -8.15 -10.55 13.49
CA PRO A 78 -8.65 -10.48 12.13
C PRO A 78 -10.18 -10.31 12.04
N ALA A 79 -10.93 -10.72 13.07
CA ALA A 79 -12.39 -10.53 13.10
C ALA A 79 -12.77 -9.04 13.32
N ALA A 80 -11.86 -8.23 13.86
CA ALA A 80 -12.08 -6.84 14.20
C ALA A 80 -11.74 -5.85 13.07
N ILE A 81 -11.20 -6.29 11.93
CA ILE A 81 -10.71 -5.41 10.85
C ILE A 81 -11.73 -4.33 10.48
N GLY A 82 -12.98 -4.72 10.23
CA GLY A 82 -13.99 -3.75 9.80
C GLY A 82 -14.35 -2.73 10.88
N THR A 83 -14.47 -3.16 12.14
CA THR A 83 -14.80 -2.27 13.26
C THR A 83 -13.63 -1.35 13.58
N PHE A 84 -12.40 -1.88 13.53
CA PHE A 84 -11.19 -1.10 13.67
C PHE A 84 -11.11 0.03 12.63
N LEU A 85 -11.32 -0.27 11.34
CA LEU A 85 -11.30 0.75 10.29
C LEU A 85 -12.41 1.79 10.48
N LEU A 86 -13.60 1.36 10.92
CA LEU A 86 -14.71 2.25 11.21
C LEU A 86 -14.41 3.19 12.38
N GLU A 87 -13.81 2.69 13.45
CA GLU A 87 -13.46 3.48 14.63
C GLU A 87 -12.30 4.44 14.37
N ARG A 88 -11.30 3.98 13.61
CA ARG A 88 -10.11 4.78 13.28
C ARG A 88 -10.40 5.88 12.26
N PHE A 89 -11.21 5.60 11.25
CA PHE A 89 -11.40 6.51 10.11
C PHE A 89 -12.81 7.11 10.01
N GLY A 90 -13.79 6.52 10.70
CA GLY A 90 -15.16 7.04 10.73
C GLY A 90 -15.32 8.20 11.71
N SER A 91 -16.27 9.09 11.44
CA SER A 91 -16.67 10.08 12.44
C SER A 91 -17.35 9.38 13.62
N ARG A 92 -17.32 9.99 14.80
CA ARG A 92 -17.98 9.47 16.01
C ARG A 92 -19.45 9.13 15.78
N GLN A 93 -20.15 9.94 14.96
CA GLN A 93 -21.54 9.72 14.61
C GLN A 93 -21.72 8.48 13.71
N VAL A 94 -20.88 8.32 12.69
CA VAL A 94 -20.91 7.17 11.78
C VAL A 94 -20.56 5.89 12.53
N ALA A 95 -19.47 5.90 13.32
CA ALA A 95 -19.08 4.74 14.13
C ALA A 95 -20.18 4.34 15.13
N GLY A 96 -20.77 5.31 15.84
CA GLY A 96 -21.87 5.06 16.80
C GLY A 96 -23.18 4.56 16.17
N SER A 97 -23.35 4.75 14.86
CA SER A 97 -24.55 4.34 14.11
C SER A 97 -24.44 2.92 13.54
N TRP A 98 -23.26 2.31 13.57
CA TRP A 98 -23.08 0.94 13.10
C TRP A 98 -23.83 -0.07 13.97
N ARG A 99 -24.46 -1.05 13.32
CA ARG A 99 -25.19 -2.14 13.96
C ARG A 99 -24.87 -3.45 13.23
N PRO A 100 -24.17 -4.41 13.87
CA PRO A 100 -23.82 -5.69 13.24
C PRO A 100 -25.03 -6.50 12.75
N ARG A 101 -26.19 -6.34 13.40
CA ARG A 101 -27.45 -7.04 13.04
C ARG A 101 -28.34 -6.26 12.07
N SER A 102 -27.82 -5.23 11.40
CA SER A 102 -28.57 -4.43 10.43
C SER A 102 -28.85 -5.13 9.09
N GLY A 103 -28.26 -6.30 8.86
CA GLY A 103 -28.34 -7.03 7.57
C GLY A 103 -27.42 -6.47 6.49
N LYS A 104 -26.70 -5.36 6.74
CA LYS A 104 -25.63 -4.84 5.87
C LYS A 104 -24.28 -5.36 6.32
N SER A 105 -23.40 -5.70 5.37
CA SER A 105 -22.00 -5.98 5.68
C SER A 105 -21.27 -4.70 6.12
N ILE A 106 -20.21 -4.85 6.92
CA ILE A 106 -19.42 -3.71 7.39
C ILE A 106 -18.69 -3.02 6.23
N GLN A 107 -18.25 -3.76 5.21
CA GLN A 107 -17.67 -3.20 3.99
C GLN A 107 -18.66 -2.31 3.27
N ARG A 108 -19.92 -2.77 3.12
CA ARG A 108 -20.97 -1.97 2.50
C ARG A 108 -21.27 -0.72 3.33
N TYR A 109 -21.26 -0.83 4.65
CA TYR A 109 -21.45 0.32 5.53
C TYR A 109 -20.32 1.36 5.43
N LEU A 110 -19.06 0.91 5.41
CA LEU A 110 -17.88 1.77 5.21
C LEU A 110 -17.96 2.50 3.87
N ALA A 111 -18.37 1.80 2.81
CA ALA A 111 -18.53 2.36 1.46
C ALA A 111 -19.69 3.37 1.37
N ASP A 112 -20.88 3.02 1.89
CA ASP A 112 -22.07 3.88 1.89
C ASP A 112 -21.79 5.22 2.61
N ASN A 113 -21.01 5.16 3.70
CA ASN A 113 -20.65 6.33 4.50
C ASN A 113 -19.34 7.01 4.04
N ARG A 114 -18.73 6.55 2.95
CA ARG A 114 -17.46 7.08 2.41
C ARG A 114 -16.34 7.20 3.44
N VAL A 115 -16.28 6.27 4.40
CA VAL A 115 -15.33 6.30 5.53
C VAL A 115 -13.88 6.31 5.04
N LEU A 116 -13.62 5.59 3.95
CA LEU A 116 -12.29 5.40 3.38
C LEU A 116 -12.07 6.22 2.10
N ALA A 117 -12.98 7.14 1.76
CA ALA A 117 -12.84 7.97 0.57
C ALA A 117 -11.55 8.81 0.61
N GLY A 118 -10.86 8.85 -0.53
CA GLY A 118 -9.56 9.52 -0.72
C GLY A 118 -8.37 8.78 -0.11
N LYS A 119 -8.56 7.61 0.52
CA LYS A 119 -7.48 6.89 1.21
C LYS A 119 -6.98 5.73 0.39
N ILE A 120 -5.66 5.58 0.36
CA ILE A 120 -4.99 4.34 0.03
C ILE A 120 -4.52 3.75 1.35
N LEU A 121 -5.23 2.72 1.84
CA LEU A 121 -4.81 2.03 3.06
C LEU A 121 -3.67 1.07 2.72
N TRP A 122 -2.52 1.34 3.32
CA TRP A 122 -1.32 0.52 3.18
C TRP A 122 -1.14 -0.36 4.42
N ILE A 123 -1.49 -1.63 4.28
CA ILE A 123 -1.44 -2.62 5.36
C ILE A 123 -0.02 -3.20 5.41
N LYS A 124 0.69 -2.97 6.52
CA LYS A 124 2.05 -3.46 6.79
C LYS A 124 2.07 -4.33 8.05
N GLY A 125 3.22 -4.92 8.39
CA GLY A 125 3.38 -5.66 9.65
C GLY A 125 2.47 -6.88 9.73
N ILE A 126 2.30 -7.59 8.61
CA ILE A 126 1.36 -8.71 8.52
C ILE A 126 2.03 -9.96 9.11
N ALA A 127 1.50 -10.43 10.25
CA ALA A 127 1.92 -11.69 10.82
C ALA A 127 1.42 -12.90 10.00
N PRO A 128 2.07 -14.08 10.09
CA PRO A 128 1.59 -15.29 9.44
C PRO A 128 0.11 -15.57 9.76
N GLY A 129 -0.69 -15.79 8.73
CA GLY A 129 -2.15 -16.02 8.85
C GLY A 129 -3.04 -14.77 8.86
N GLN A 130 -2.49 -13.55 9.01
CA GLN A 130 -3.28 -12.32 8.91
C GLN A 130 -3.52 -11.88 7.45
N ALA A 131 -2.60 -12.20 6.51
CA ALA A 131 -2.74 -11.86 5.09
C ALA A 131 -4.06 -12.39 4.47
N PRO A 132 -4.45 -13.67 4.66
CA PRO A 132 -5.73 -14.18 4.18
C PRO A 132 -6.94 -13.40 4.71
N ALA A 133 -6.92 -12.97 5.98
CA ALA A 133 -8.02 -12.23 6.56
C ALA A 133 -8.14 -10.80 6.02
N TRP A 134 -7.02 -10.08 5.91
CA TRP A 134 -6.99 -8.75 5.30
C TRP A 134 -7.42 -8.80 3.83
N THR A 135 -6.90 -9.76 3.07
CA THR A 135 -7.29 -9.92 1.67
C THR A 135 -8.76 -10.29 1.55
N ALA A 136 -9.27 -11.25 2.33
CA ALA A 136 -10.69 -11.63 2.33
C ALA A 136 -11.61 -10.46 2.72
N PHE A 137 -11.23 -9.66 3.72
CA PHE A 137 -11.96 -8.46 4.09
C PHE A 137 -12.07 -7.48 2.92
N CYS A 138 -10.96 -7.21 2.24
CA CYS A 138 -10.89 -6.32 1.09
C CYS A 138 -11.73 -6.80 -0.10
N ARG A 139 -11.82 -8.13 -0.33
CA ARG A 139 -12.71 -8.71 -1.37
C ARG A 139 -14.17 -8.31 -1.17
N GLY A 140 -14.59 -8.07 0.08
CA GLY A 140 -15.94 -7.65 0.42
C GLY A 140 -16.36 -6.28 -0.15
N PHE A 141 -15.43 -5.46 -0.65
CA PHE A 141 -15.74 -4.19 -1.33
C PHE A 141 -16.07 -4.37 -2.82
N GLY A 142 -15.84 -5.54 -3.40
CA GLY A 142 -16.08 -5.78 -4.83
C GLY A 142 -15.10 -5.00 -5.71
N ARG A 143 -15.58 -3.96 -6.40
CA ARG A 143 -14.75 -3.08 -7.24
C ARG A 143 -14.45 -1.78 -6.49
N PRO A 144 -13.26 -1.64 -5.89
CA PRO A 144 -12.95 -0.47 -5.10
C PRO A 144 -12.77 0.77 -5.98
N ALA A 145 -13.11 1.92 -5.41
CA ALA A 145 -12.93 3.22 -6.04
C ALA A 145 -12.38 4.21 -5.00
N PRO A 146 -11.39 5.05 -5.37
CA PRO A 146 -10.80 6.03 -4.47
C PRO A 146 -11.84 6.93 -3.79
N GLU A 147 -12.90 7.31 -4.51
CA GLU A 147 -13.90 8.30 -4.05
C GLU A 147 -14.93 7.73 -3.06
N THR A 148 -15.02 6.42 -2.89
CA THR A 148 -16.05 5.77 -2.07
C THR A 148 -15.47 4.79 -1.07
N THR A 149 -14.85 3.72 -1.57
CA THR A 149 -14.33 2.62 -0.75
C THR A 149 -12.89 2.81 -0.32
N GLY A 150 -12.19 3.77 -0.94
CA GLY A 150 -10.73 3.82 -0.89
C GLY A 150 -10.10 2.67 -1.68
N LEU A 151 -8.77 2.65 -1.70
CA LEU A 151 -7.96 1.58 -2.27
C LEU A 151 -7.12 0.91 -1.18
N PHE A 152 -6.67 -0.31 -1.46
CA PHE A 152 -5.91 -1.12 -0.51
C PHE A 152 -4.61 -1.60 -1.15
N VAL A 153 -3.53 -1.51 -0.36
CA VAL A 153 -2.26 -2.17 -0.62
C VAL A 153 -1.96 -3.09 0.55
N VAL A 154 -1.78 -4.38 0.29
CA VAL A 154 -1.41 -5.37 1.31
C VAL A 154 0.07 -5.71 1.09
N GLU A 155 0.91 -5.34 2.06
CA GLU A 155 2.35 -5.58 2.05
C GLU A 155 2.65 -6.94 2.70
N CYS A 156 3.21 -7.88 1.94
CA CYS A 156 3.54 -9.22 2.41
C CYS A 156 5.00 -9.57 2.09
N ALA A 157 5.68 -10.25 3.01
CA ALA A 157 7.02 -10.80 2.76
C ALA A 157 7.01 -12.25 2.24
N GLU A 158 5.95 -13.00 2.53
CA GLU A 158 5.80 -14.39 2.11
C GLU A 158 5.10 -14.54 0.75
N SER A 159 5.08 -15.78 0.26
CA SER A 159 4.38 -16.15 -0.98
C SER A 159 2.92 -15.71 -0.95
N VAL A 160 2.54 -14.98 -1.99
CA VAL A 160 1.18 -14.47 -2.19
C VAL A 160 0.17 -15.61 -2.19
N PRO A 161 -0.90 -15.54 -1.36
CA PRO A 161 -1.98 -16.51 -1.42
C PRO A 161 -2.55 -16.58 -2.85
N ASP A 162 -2.64 -17.78 -3.43
CA ASP A 162 -3.10 -17.97 -4.81
C ASP A 162 -4.52 -17.42 -5.03
N ASP A 163 -5.36 -17.49 -3.99
CA ASP A 163 -6.73 -17.00 -4.00
C ASP A 163 -6.81 -15.45 -3.95
N ALA A 164 -5.75 -14.75 -3.56
CA ALA A 164 -5.72 -13.29 -3.54
C ALA A 164 -5.65 -12.69 -4.96
N ARG A 165 -5.13 -13.44 -5.93
CA ARG A 165 -4.90 -12.98 -7.31
C ARG A 165 -6.18 -12.60 -8.07
N SER A 166 -7.35 -13.11 -7.64
CA SER A 166 -8.63 -12.77 -8.29
C SER A 166 -9.09 -11.34 -7.99
N CYS A 167 -8.64 -10.74 -6.89
CA CYS A 167 -9.06 -9.41 -6.44
C CYS A 167 -7.89 -8.43 -6.27
N PHE A 168 -6.68 -8.95 -6.17
CA PHE A 168 -5.45 -8.17 -6.04
C PHE A 168 -4.55 -8.38 -7.26
N ALA A 169 -3.99 -7.30 -7.78
CA ALA A 169 -2.85 -7.40 -8.67
C ALA A 169 -1.59 -7.60 -7.81
N VAL A 170 -0.89 -8.70 -8.07
CA VAL A 170 0.37 -9.01 -7.39
C VAL A 170 1.49 -8.21 -8.04
N VAL A 171 2.23 -7.45 -7.22
CA VAL A 171 3.45 -6.77 -7.62
C VAL A 171 4.58 -7.30 -6.75
N ASP A 172 5.40 -8.17 -7.34
CA ASP A 172 6.51 -8.82 -6.66
C ASP A 172 7.80 -8.04 -6.87
N PHE A 173 8.39 -7.54 -5.79
CA PHE A 173 9.63 -6.78 -5.79
C PHE A 173 10.79 -7.55 -6.43
N ALA A 174 10.90 -8.86 -6.20
CA ALA A 174 11.99 -9.67 -6.74
C ALA A 174 11.92 -9.79 -8.28
N SER A 175 10.75 -9.55 -8.88
CA SER A 175 10.57 -9.49 -10.33
C SER A 175 11.09 -8.18 -10.96
N TYR A 176 11.34 -7.14 -10.16
CA TYR A 176 11.81 -5.83 -10.64
C TYR A 176 13.23 -5.50 -10.19
N VAL A 177 13.62 -5.94 -8.99
CA VAL A 177 14.90 -5.56 -8.38
C VAL A 177 15.82 -6.76 -8.34
N SER A 178 16.97 -6.59 -8.96
CA SER A 178 18.04 -7.58 -9.04
C SER A 178 19.27 -7.14 -8.24
N GLY A 179 20.25 -8.04 -8.08
CA GLY A 179 21.55 -7.68 -7.52
C GLY A 179 22.27 -6.56 -8.30
N PHE A 180 21.97 -6.41 -9.60
CA PHE A 180 22.53 -5.34 -10.43
C PHE A 180 22.05 -3.95 -10.00
N ASP A 181 20.78 -3.82 -9.60
CA ASP A 181 20.22 -2.54 -9.13
C ASP A 181 20.94 -2.05 -7.86
N VAL A 182 21.33 -2.98 -6.98
CA VAL A 182 22.13 -2.67 -5.78
C VAL A 182 23.53 -2.19 -6.15
N GLN A 183 24.18 -2.83 -7.14
CA GLN A 183 25.48 -2.38 -7.66
C GLN A 183 25.37 -0.99 -8.31
N MET A 184 24.30 -0.74 -9.06
CA MET A 184 24.03 0.55 -9.69
C MET A 184 23.83 1.65 -8.63
N LEU A 185 23.09 1.38 -7.56
CA LEU A 185 22.95 2.31 -6.44
C LEU A 185 24.31 2.66 -5.82
N ALA A 186 25.17 1.66 -5.60
CA ALA A 186 26.51 1.87 -5.06
C ALA A 186 27.38 2.72 -6.02
N ALA A 187 27.38 2.39 -7.30
CA ALA A 187 28.12 3.13 -8.33
C ALA A 187 27.65 4.59 -8.45
N LEU A 188 26.34 4.84 -8.45
CA LEU A 188 25.77 6.19 -8.49
C LEU A 188 26.05 6.98 -7.21
N GLY A 189 26.07 6.31 -6.05
CA GLY A 189 26.47 6.91 -4.78
C GLY A 189 27.93 7.39 -4.80
N LEU A 190 28.83 6.59 -5.37
CA LEU A 190 30.25 6.92 -5.54
C LEU A 190 30.46 8.06 -6.54
N ALA A 191 29.82 8.00 -7.71
CA ALA A 191 29.94 9.04 -8.75
C ALA A 191 29.45 10.42 -8.28
N ARG A 192 28.51 10.48 -7.33
CA ARG A 192 28.07 11.75 -6.72
C ARG A 192 29.08 12.34 -5.74
N GLN A 193 29.95 11.53 -5.14
CA GLN A 193 31.04 12.01 -4.27
C GLN A 193 32.21 12.57 -5.08
N GLU A 194 32.42 12.06 -6.29
CA GLU A 194 33.52 12.48 -7.17
C GLU A 194 33.26 13.77 -7.96
N ARG A 195 32.05 14.36 -7.89
CA ARG A 195 31.83 15.73 -8.38
C ARG A 195 32.32 16.72 -7.33
N PRO A 196 33.41 17.47 -7.56
CA PRO A 196 33.72 18.61 -6.72
C PRO A 196 32.60 19.65 -6.90
N LEU A 197 32.15 20.26 -5.80
CA LEU A 197 31.33 21.47 -5.89
C LEU A 197 32.13 22.56 -6.63
N PRO A 198 31.48 23.40 -7.45
CA PRO A 198 32.12 24.61 -8.01
C PRO A 198 32.49 25.60 -6.90
#